data_AF-A0A6G1BMY3-F1
#
_entry.id   AF-A0A6G1BMY3-F1
#
_cell.length_a   1.000
_cell.length_b   1.000
_cell.length_c   1.000
_cell.angle_alpha   90.00
_cell.angle_beta   90.00
_cell.angle_gamma   90.00
#
_symmetry.space_group_name_H-M   'P 1'
#
loop_
_entity.id
_entity.type
_entity.pdbx_description
1 polymer ?
#
loop_
_entity_poly.entity_id
_entity_poly.type
_entity_poly.pdbx_seq_one_letter_code
_entity_poly.pdbx_strand_id
1 'polypeptide(L)'
;MSILYDLPLPRAAAASSRRCLLALLASPLAAKIPARARPDLLPTISSYRRRASAWFKFQEATDDAIQLGFKNGSVTSKQLVVFYLDRIACLDPHLHTVIEVNPDALAQAARTDAERASGRHGCGGPLHGVPVPLKDNIAMHDRLNTTAGSLAMLGSVVRRDAGVAARLRAAGAIILGKNNPTEWSAFRDNNVPRGWSARGGQTLQSVCGIVHEEHVRSATLCWSSSCSAVAAAANLAAVTLGTETDGSILCPTSLNSMVRIKPTVGLTSRAGVIPITPRRDTVGVASAF
;
A
#
# COMPACT_ATOMS: atom_id res chain seq x y z
N MET A 1 28.33 -11.52 -43.15
CA MET A 1 29.40 -10.54 -43.42
C MET A 1 28.77 -9.15 -43.31
N SER A 2 29.45 -8.22 -42.64
CA SER A 2 28.99 -6.87 -42.20
C SER A 2 28.54 -6.84 -40.73
N ILE A 3 29.41 -6.63 -39.75
CA ILE A 3 30.26 -5.47 -39.33
C ILE A 3 29.69 -4.96 -38.00
N LEU A 4 30.41 -5.31 -36.92
CA LEU A 4 30.31 -4.78 -35.57
C LEU A 4 30.76 -3.32 -35.55
N TYR A 5 30.00 -2.46 -34.88
CA TYR A 5 30.50 -1.19 -34.36
C TYR A 5 30.36 -1.20 -32.84
N ASP A 6 31.51 -1.31 -32.18
CA ASP A 6 31.75 -0.92 -30.80
C ASP A 6 31.51 0.58 -30.62
N LEU A 7 30.82 0.96 -29.55
CA LEU A 7 30.94 2.27 -28.92
C LEU A 7 30.86 2.10 -27.39
N PRO A 8 31.83 2.62 -26.62
CA PRO A 8 31.94 2.39 -25.19
C PRO A 8 31.04 3.35 -24.40
N LEU A 9 30.31 2.83 -23.41
CA LEU A 9 29.55 3.64 -22.46
C LEU A 9 30.50 4.30 -21.44
N PRO A 10 30.33 5.60 -21.14
CA PRO A 10 31.20 6.30 -20.20
C PRO A 10 30.91 5.91 -18.74
N ARG A 11 31.98 5.65 -17.99
CA ARG A 11 31.98 5.54 -16.53
C ARG A 11 31.61 6.89 -15.90
N ALA A 12 30.46 6.96 -15.24
CA ALA A 12 30.14 8.06 -14.34
C ALA A 12 30.56 7.67 -12.91
N ALA A 13 31.64 8.28 -12.44
CA ALA A 13 31.96 8.37 -11.03
C ALA A 13 31.03 9.42 -10.39
N ALA A 14 30.30 9.04 -9.33
CA ALA A 14 29.63 10.00 -8.47
C ALA A 14 30.08 9.76 -7.03
N ALA A 15 30.74 10.78 -6.49
CA ALA A 15 31.35 10.84 -5.18
C ALA A 15 30.31 10.70 -4.06
N SER A 16 30.53 9.73 -3.17
CA SER A 16 29.88 9.67 -1.86
C SER A 16 30.56 10.68 -0.93
N SER A 17 29.86 11.77 -0.63
CA SER A 17 30.31 12.76 0.35
C SER A 17 30.07 12.25 1.77
N ARG A 18 31.19 12.02 2.45
CA ARG A 18 31.38 11.79 3.88
C ARG A 18 30.59 12.78 4.76
N ARG A 19 30.03 12.28 5.87
CA ARG A 19 30.32 12.71 7.27
C ARG A 19 29.16 12.33 8.22
N CYS A 20 29.40 11.33 9.06
CA CYS A 20 28.88 11.32 10.43
C CYS A 20 29.88 10.54 11.29
N LEU A 21 30.87 11.28 11.76
CA LEU A 21 31.85 10.84 12.75
C LEU A 21 31.43 11.50 14.06
N LEU A 22 31.20 10.72 15.12
CA LEU A 22 31.68 11.01 16.49
C LEU A 22 31.16 9.94 17.46
N ALA A 23 32.06 9.01 17.78
CA ALA A 23 32.07 8.30 19.03
C ALA A 23 32.58 9.25 20.13
N LEU A 24 32.03 9.16 21.35
CA LEU A 24 32.67 9.71 22.53
C LEU A 24 32.52 8.75 23.71
N LEU A 25 33.70 8.39 24.20
CA LEU A 25 33.99 7.48 25.29
C LEU A 25 33.69 8.11 26.66
N ALA A 26 33.41 7.23 27.60
CA ALA A 26 33.24 7.51 29.02
C ALA A 26 34.54 7.97 29.71
N SER A 27 34.41 8.86 30.69
CA SER A 27 35.18 8.84 31.94
C SER A 27 34.51 9.69 33.03
N PRO A 28 34.61 9.32 34.31
CA PRO A 28 33.88 9.95 35.40
C PRO A 28 34.70 11.06 36.07
N LEU A 29 34.08 12.18 36.42
CA LEU A 29 34.66 13.14 37.36
C LEU A 29 33.67 13.36 38.51
N ALA A 30 34.11 12.97 39.71
CA ALA A 30 33.41 13.17 40.96
C ALA A 30 33.45 14.65 41.37
N ALA A 31 32.28 15.22 41.67
CA ALA A 31 32.16 16.50 42.37
C ALA A 31 31.22 16.34 43.57
N LYS A 32 31.74 16.67 44.76
CA LYS A 32 31.06 16.64 46.05
C LYS A 32 29.94 17.70 46.09
N ILE A 33 28.74 17.31 46.54
CA ILE A 33 27.62 18.22 46.82
C ILE A 33 27.40 18.23 48.34
N PRO A 34 27.24 19.40 49.00
CA PRO A 34 27.03 19.47 50.44
C PRO A 34 25.59 19.12 50.83
N ALA A 35 25.46 18.61 52.05
CA ALA A 35 24.21 18.16 52.63
C ALA A 35 23.27 19.31 53.04
N ARG A 36 21.97 18.97 52.98
CA ARG A 36 20.85 19.42 53.84
C ARG A 36 19.82 20.36 53.19
N ALA A 37 18.71 19.77 52.74
CA ALA A 37 17.38 20.40 52.74
C ALA A 37 16.28 19.33 52.89
N ARG A 38 15.17 19.74 53.50
CA ARG A 38 14.04 19.04 54.14
C ARG A 38 13.32 17.96 53.29
N PRO A 39 12.65 16.97 53.91
CA PRO A 39 11.71 16.12 53.20
C PRO A 39 10.43 16.91 52.88
N ASP A 40 9.70 16.43 51.89
CA ASP A 40 8.34 16.82 51.48
C ASP A 40 8.25 17.68 50.22
N LEU A 41 7.43 17.17 49.29
CA LEU A 41 7.08 17.64 47.95
C LEU A 41 8.03 17.27 46.80
N LEU A 42 8.26 15.96 46.62
CA LEU A 42 8.40 15.42 45.26
C LEU A 42 6.99 15.18 44.70
N PRO A 43 6.60 15.78 43.56
CA PRO A 43 5.39 15.35 42.87
C PRO A 43 5.57 13.88 42.51
N THR A 44 4.59 13.06 42.88
CA THR A 44 4.59 11.63 42.62
C THR A 44 4.82 11.38 41.13
N ILE A 45 5.74 10.45 40.82
CA ILE A 45 6.02 9.89 39.47
C ILE A 45 4.73 9.45 38.75
N SER A 46 3.64 9.24 39.50
CA SER A 46 2.27 9.01 39.01
C SER A 46 1.73 10.08 38.06
N SER A 47 2.13 11.35 38.24
CA SER A 47 1.62 12.48 37.43
C SER A 47 2.26 12.59 36.05
N TYR A 48 3.47 12.04 35.85
CA TYR A 48 4.13 11.98 34.54
C TYR A 48 3.65 10.80 33.67
N ARG A 49 2.94 9.84 34.26
CA ARG A 49 2.48 8.62 33.59
C ARG A 49 1.16 8.78 32.84
N ARG A 50 0.64 10.00 32.72
CA ARG A 50 -0.67 10.30 32.14
C ARG A 50 -0.59 11.28 30.96
N ARG A 51 0.27 10.99 29.98
CA ARG A 51 0.18 11.36 28.55
C ARG A 51 1.47 10.96 27.82
N ALA A 52 1.84 9.68 27.86
CA ALA A 52 2.53 9.14 26.69
C ALA A 52 1.44 8.97 25.64
N SER A 53 1.30 9.91 24.70
CA SER A 53 0.57 9.59 23.46
C SER A 53 1.33 8.41 22.86
N ALA A 54 0.79 7.21 22.96
CA ALA A 54 1.40 6.04 22.33
C ALA A 54 1.52 6.36 20.84
N TRP A 55 2.75 6.41 20.34
CA TRP A 55 3.02 6.66 18.93
C TRP A 55 2.36 5.54 18.14
N PHE A 56 1.48 5.88 17.18
CA PHE A 56 0.85 4.85 16.35
C PHE A 56 1.91 4.20 15.44
N LYS A 57 2.02 2.88 15.49
CA LYS A 57 2.91 2.12 14.59
C LYS A 57 2.16 1.85 13.29
N PHE A 58 2.57 2.50 12.20
CA PHE A 58 1.93 2.36 10.89
C PHE A 58 2.29 1.06 10.16
N GLN A 59 3.56 0.63 10.24
CA GLN A 59 4.02 -0.59 9.58
C GLN A 59 3.46 -1.82 10.28
N GLU A 60 2.92 -2.76 9.51
CA GLU A 60 2.26 -3.98 9.95
C GLU A 60 1.08 -3.74 10.89
N ALA A 61 0.44 -2.56 10.79
CA ALA A 61 -0.78 -2.28 11.54
C ALA A 61 -1.93 -3.12 10.99
N THR A 62 -2.55 -3.92 11.85
CA THR A 62 -3.78 -4.66 11.50
C THR A 62 -4.96 -3.71 11.38
N ASP A 63 -6.02 -4.12 10.67
CA ASP A 63 -7.27 -3.35 10.60
C ASP A 63 -7.82 -3.04 12.00
N ASP A 64 -7.74 -3.98 12.95
CA ASP A 64 -8.15 -3.77 14.33
C ASP A 64 -7.30 -2.70 15.04
N ALA A 65 -5.99 -2.69 14.82
CA ALA A 65 -5.09 -1.68 15.38
C ALA A 65 -5.38 -0.30 14.79
N ILE A 66 -5.62 -0.22 13.48
CA ILE A 66 -6.01 1.02 12.78
C ILE A 66 -7.34 1.53 13.33
N GLN A 67 -8.35 0.67 13.46
CA GLN A 67 -9.66 1.04 14.00
C GLN A 67 -9.58 1.47 15.47
N LEU A 68 -8.78 0.78 16.29
CA LEU A 68 -8.50 1.21 17.67
C LEU A 68 -7.81 2.57 17.68
N GLY A 69 -6.87 2.78 16.77
CA GLY A 69 -6.14 4.03 16.61
C GLY A 69 -7.05 5.22 16.23
N PHE A 70 -8.01 4.97 15.34
CA PHE A 70 -9.06 5.94 15.01
C PHE A 70 -9.97 6.24 16.20
N LYS A 71 -10.34 5.23 16.98
CA LYS A 71 -11.23 5.38 18.16
C LYS A 71 -10.56 6.14 19.31
N ASN A 72 -9.28 5.88 19.56
CA ASN A 72 -8.54 6.50 20.66
C ASN A 72 -7.82 7.80 20.25
N GLY A 73 -7.88 8.18 18.97
CA GLY A 73 -7.28 9.40 18.44
C GLY A 73 -5.76 9.36 18.29
N SER A 74 -5.13 8.17 18.37
CA SER A 74 -3.68 8.02 18.14
C SER A 74 -3.28 8.11 16.67
N VAL A 75 -4.22 7.91 15.75
CA VAL A 75 -4.04 8.13 14.31
C VAL A 75 -5.35 8.64 13.69
N THR A 76 -5.22 9.42 12.63
CA THR A 76 -6.32 9.90 11.77
C THR A 76 -6.24 9.25 10.40
N SER A 77 -7.35 9.19 9.68
CA SER A 77 -7.37 8.68 8.30
C SER A 77 -6.46 9.51 7.40
N LYS A 78 -6.39 10.83 7.60
CA LYS A 78 -5.46 11.70 6.88
C LYS A 78 -4.00 11.31 7.15
N GLN A 79 -3.61 11.09 8.41
CA GLN A 79 -2.24 10.64 8.73
C GLN A 79 -1.91 9.29 8.11
N LEU A 80 -2.86 8.35 8.12
CA LEU A 80 -2.69 7.04 7.51
C LEU A 80 -2.54 7.12 5.98
N VAL A 81 -3.33 7.96 5.30
CA VAL A 81 -3.20 8.20 3.87
C VAL A 81 -1.87 8.86 3.53
N VAL A 82 -1.47 9.91 4.26
CA VAL A 82 -0.16 10.56 4.06
C VAL A 82 0.97 9.54 4.19
N PHE A 83 0.95 8.71 5.22
CA PHE A 83 1.94 7.66 5.41
C PHE A 83 2.06 6.73 4.19
N TYR A 84 0.94 6.23 3.65
CA TYR A 84 0.98 5.35 2.48
C TYR A 84 1.42 6.08 1.21
N LEU A 85 0.97 7.32 1.01
CA LEU A 85 1.40 8.13 -0.15
C LEU A 85 2.90 8.41 -0.13
N ASP A 86 3.46 8.74 1.04
CA ASP A 86 4.92 8.96 1.20
C ASP A 86 5.70 7.68 0.89
N ARG A 87 5.20 6.52 1.31
CA ARG A 87 5.81 5.22 0.98
C ARG A 87 5.70 4.88 -0.50
N ILE A 88 4.55 5.13 -1.12
CA ILE A 88 4.36 4.94 -2.57
C ILE A 88 5.35 5.83 -3.32
N ALA A 89 5.48 7.11 -2.95
CA ALA A 89 6.42 8.02 -3.59
C ALA A 89 7.88 7.55 -3.46
N CYS A 90 8.24 6.91 -2.34
CA CYS A 90 9.61 6.44 -2.09
C CYS A 90 9.93 5.08 -2.74
N LEU A 91 8.97 4.15 -2.77
CA LEU A 91 9.22 2.75 -3.12
C LEU A 91 8.66 2.36 -4.48
N ASP A 92 7.53 2.95 -4.90
CA ASP A 92 6.87 2.57 -6.14
C ASP A 92 7.66 2.91 -7.42
N PRO A 93 8.51 3.96 -7.48
CA PRO A 93 9.42 4.14 -8.62
C PRO A 93 10.36 2.95 -8.88
N HIS A 94 10.57 2.10 -7.87
CA HIS A 94 11.37 0.88 -7.99
C HIS A 94 10.51 -0.39 -8.07
N LEU A 95 9.29 -0.38 -7.52
CA LEU A 95 8.44 -1.57 -7.46
C LEU A 95 7.38 -1.62 -8.57
N HIS A 96 6.97 -0.49 -9.13
CA HIS A 96 5.91 -0.35 -10.15
C HIS A 96 4.61 -1.07 -9.76
N THR A 97 4.14 -0.93 -8.52
CA THR A 97 2.93 -1.60 -8.03
C THR A 97 1.68 -0.73 -8.12
N VAL A 98 1.83 0.59 -8.10
CA VAL A 98 0.72 1.56 -8.14
C VAL A 98 0.74 2.23 -9.51
N ILE A 99 -0.24 1.88 -10.35
CA ILE A 99 -0.33 2.45 -11.71
C ILE A 99 -0.91 3.86 -11.70
N GLU A 100 -1.69 4.20 -10.67
CA GLU A 100 -2.32 5.51 -10.54
C GLU A 100 -2.71 5.78 -9.08
N VAL A 101 -2.32 6.93 -8.55
CA VAL A 101 -2.74 7.40 -7.21
C VAL A 101 -4.03 8.21 -7.34
N ASN A 102 -4.96 8.06 -6.38
CA ASN A 102 -6.17 8.87 -6.36
C ASN A 102 -5.87 10.31 -5.91
N PRO A 103 -6.07 11.34 -6.75
CA PRO A 103 -5.83 12.73 -6.36
C PRO A 103 -6.77 13.19 -5.23
N ASP A 104 -7.91 12.53 -5.07
CA ASP A 104 -8.91 12.88 -4.06
C ASP A 104 -8.72 12.12 -2.73
N ALA A 105 -7.71 11.25 -2.60
CA ALA A 105 -7.50 10.41 -1.41
C ALA A 105 -7.38 11.21 -0.11
N LEU A 106 -6.62 12.32 -0.12
CA LEU A 106 -6.48 13.18 1.06
C LEU A 106 -7.77 13.92 1.41
N ALA A 107 -8.55 14.32 0.40
CA ALA A 107 -9.84 14.95 0.61
C ALA A 107 -10.86 13.95 1.17
N GLN A 108 -10.87 12.71 0.66
CA GLN A 108 -11.66 11.61 1.21
C GLN A 108 -11.29 11.35 2.67
N ALA A 109 -9.99 11.31 3.00
CA ALA A 109 -9.51 11.12 4.36
C ALA A 109 -9.99 12.21 5.32
N ALA A 110 -9.85 13.48 4.93
CA ALA A 110 -10.32 14.60 5.73
C ALA A 110 -11.84 14.55 5.98
N ARG A 111 -12.63 14.14 4.99
CA ARG A 111 -14.08 13.93 5.15
C ARG A 111 -14.37 12.82 6.15
N THR A 112 -13.70 11.67 6.05
CA THR A 112 -13.91 10.54 6.97
C THR A 112 -13.52 10.87 8.41
N ASP A 113 -12.47 11.68 8.60
CA ASP A 113 -12.07 12.18 9.93
C ASP A 113 -13.12 13.15 10.51
N ALA A 114 -13.65 14.07 9.69
CA ALA A 114 -14.72 14.98 10.11
C ALA A 114 -16.04 14.24 10.43
N GLU A 115 -16.38 13.23 9.64
CA GLU A 115 -17.50 12.32 9.89
C GLU A 115 -17.35 11.63 11.25
N ARG A 116 -16.17 11.06 11.52
CA ARG A 116 -15.87 10.41 12.80
C ARG A 116 -15.99 11.38 13.97
N ALA A 117 -15.45 12.59 13.83
CA ALA A 117 -15.53 13.63 14.87
C ALA A 117 -16.97 14.12 15.14
N SER A 118 -17.82 14.14 14.12
CA SER A 118 -19.22 14.57 14.24
C SER A 118 -20.14 13.56 14.93
N GLY A 119 -19.67 12.34 15.19
CA GLY A 119 -20.48 11.30 15.84
C GLY A 119 -21.67 10.82 15.01
N ARG A 120 -21.70 11.10 13.69
CA ARG A 120 -22.78 10.68 12.79
C ARG A 120 -22.98 9.15 12.85
N HIS A 121 -24.22 8.72 13.07
CA HIS A 121 -24.58 7.30 13.05
C HIS A 121 -24.15 6.66 11.71
N GLY A 122 -23.43 5.54 11.78
CA GLY A 122 -22.88 4.83 10.61
C GLY A 122 -21.43 5.18 10.25
N CYS A 123 -20.83 6.24 10.81
CA CYS A 123 -19.46 6.70 10.50
C CYS A 123 -18.35 5.96 11.27
N GLY A 124 -18.52 4.65 11.50
CA GLY A 124 -17.61 3.85 12.34
C GLY A 124 -17.57 2.37 11.96
N GLY A 125 -17.97 2.03 10.73
CA GLY A 125 -17.82 0.67 10.22
C GLY A 125 -16.34 0.25 10.17
N PRO A 126 -16.03 -1.06 10.07
CA PRO A 126 -14.66 -1.57 10.14
C PRO A 126 -13.70 -1.02 9.07
N LEU A 127 -14.22 -0.47 7.96
CA LEU A 127 -13.43 0.13 6.89
C LEU A 127 -13.53 1.66 6.83
N HIS A 128 -14.23 2.29 7.77
CA HIS A 128 -14.47 3.74 7.74
C HIS A 128 -13.15 4.51 7.92
N GLY A 129 -12.71 5.15 6.84
CA GLY A 129 -11.47 5.89 6.78
C GLY A 129 -10.21 5.03 6.57
N VAL A 130 -10.35 3.76 6.19
CA VAL A 130 -9.23 2.87 5.84
C VAL A 130 -8.91 3.01 4.33
N PRO A 131 -7.65 3.28 3.95
CA PRO A 131 -7.24 3.37 2.55
C PRO A 131 -7.08 1.99 1.91
N VAL A 132 -7.71 1.78 0.76
CA VAL A 132 -7.71 0.53 -0.01
C VAL A 132 -7.41 0.85 -1.47
N PRO A 133 -6.28 0.40 -2.04
CA PRO A 133 -6.08 0.41 -3.48
C PRO A 133 -6.77 -0.80 -4.13
N LEU A 134 -7.17 -0.63 -5.38
CA LEU A 134 -7.88 -1.64 -6.15
C LEU A 134 -7.11 -1.98 -7.41
N LYS A 135 -7.14 -3.24 -7.84
CA LYS A 135 -6.62 -3.63 -9.15
C LYS A 135 -7.26 -2.80 -10.28
N ASP A 136 -6.45 -2.38 -11.25
CA ASP A 136 -6.84 -1.49 -12.35
C ASP A 136 -7.87 -2.05 -13.35
N ASN A 137 -8.33 -3.29 -13.15
CA ASN A 137 -9.45 -3.87 -13.90
C ASN A 137 -10.81 -3.68 -13.21
N ILE A 138 -10.86 -3.05 -12.02
CA ILE A 138 -12.08 -2.77 -11.28
C ILE A 138 -12.53 -1.33 -11.59
N ALA A 139 -13.71 -1.16 -12.17
CA ALA A 139 -14.23 0.16 -12.57
C ALA A 139 -14.41 1.10 -11.37
N MET A 140 -13.99 2.35 -11.58
CA MET A 140 -14.26 3.50 -10.71
C MET A 140 -14.77 4.64 -11.57
N HIS A 141 -15.95 5.15 -11.25
CA HIS A 141 -16.53 6.34 -11.86
C HIS A 141 -16.11 7.58 -11.06
N ASP A 142 -14.81 7.83 -11.08
CA ASP A 142 -14.18 9.03 -10.54
C ASP A 142 -13.05 9.47 -11.48
N ARG A 143 -12.06 10.20 -10.96
CA ARG A 143 -10.92 10.70 -11.73
C ARG A 143 -9.88 9.62 -12.07
N LEU A 144 -10.04 8.38 -11.57
CA LEU A 144 -9.13 7.28 -11.85
C LEU A 144 -9.48 6.58 -13.15
N ASN A 145 -8.46 6.12 -13.87
CA ASN A 145 -8.66 5.28 -15.04
C ASN A 145 -8.97 3.83 -14.64
N THR A 146 -9.55 3.05 -15.55
CA THR A 146 -9.70 1.59 -15.39
C THR A 146 -9.25 0.94 -16.69
N THR A 147 -7.97 0.57 -16.73
CA THR A 147 -7.31 0.24 -18.00
C THR A 147 -6.97 -1.24 -18.18
N ALA A 148 -7.09 -2.04 -17.12
CA ALA A 148 -6.51 -3.39 -17.08
C ALA A 148 -5.02 -3.43 -17.51
N GLY A 149 -4.30 -2.33 -17.26
CA GLY A 149 -2.89 -2.13 -17.65
C GLY A 149 -2.66 -1.75 -19.12
N SER A 150 -3.71 -1.66 -19.93
CA SER A 150 -3.63 -1.42 -21.37
C SER A 150 -3.70 0.06 -21.72
N LEU A 151 -2.78 0.54 -22.56
CA LEU A 151 -2.82 1.91 -23.09
C LEU A 151 -4.08 2.17 -23.94
N ALA A 152 -4.68 1.14 -24.53
CA ALA A 152 -5.90 1.28 -25.35
C ALA A 152 -7.12 1.74 -24.55
N MET A 153 -7.10 1.56 -23.23
CA MET A 153 -8.19 1.94 -22.33
C MET A 153 -7.94 3.26 -21.61
N LEU A 154 -6.80 3.91 -21.83
CA LEU A 154 -6.44 5.17 -21.19
C LEU A 154 -7.42 6.27 -21.59
N GLY A 155 -7.98 6.98 -20.61
CA GLY A 155 -9.02 7.99 -20.84
C GLY A 155 -10.43 7.44 -21.04
N SER A 156 -10.63 6.11 -21.00
CA SER A 156 -11.96 5.51 -21.05
C SER A 156 -12.76 5.84 -19.78
N VAL A 157 -13.96 6.36 -19.95
CA VAL A 157 -14.86 6.72 -18.86
C VAL A 157 -15.86 5.58 -18.62
N VAL A 158 -15.78 4.95 -17.45
CA VAL A 158 -16.73 3.90 -17.06
C VAL A 158 -18.08 4.52 -16.71
N ARG A 159 -19.20 3.82 -16.94
CA ARG A 159 -20.55 4.37 -16.66
C ARG A 159 -20.85 4.52 -15.16
N ARG A 160 -20.22 3.71 -14.31
CA ARG A 160 -20.47 3.61 -12.86
C ARG A 160 -19.34 2.85 -12.17
N ASP A 161 -19.24 3.01 -10.86
CA ASP A 161 -18.41 2.16 -10.02
C ASP A 161 -18.74 0.67 -10.20
N ALA A 162 -17.71 -0.18 -10.09
CA ALA A 162 -17.92 -1.60 -9.89
C ALA A 162 -18.72 -1.85 -8.61
N GLY A 163 -19.50 -2.94 -8.57
CA GLY A 163 -20.34 -3.24 -7.41
C GLY A 163 -19.56 -3.32 -6.09
N VAL A 164 -18.33 -3.85 -6.13
CA VAL A 164 -17.42 -3.89 -4.98
C VAL A 164 -16.88 -2.51 -4.58
N ALA A 165 -16.57 -1.66 -5.56
CA ALA A 165 -16.07 -0.31 -5.33
C ALA A 165 -17.15 0.59 -4.69
N ALA A 166 -18.38 0.50 -5.20
CA ALA A 166 -19.53 1.20 -4.61
C ALA A 166 -19.77 0.78 -3.16
N ARG A 167 -19.64 -0.52 -2.84
CA ARG A 167 -19.78 -1.03 -1.46
C ARG A 167 -18.65 -0.56 -0.54
N LEU A 168 -17.41 -0.51 -1.02
CA LEU A 168 -16.29 0.04 -0.26
C LEU A 168 -16.50 1.51 0.09
N ARG A 169 -16.91 2.33 -0.89
CA ARG A 169 -17.23 3.75 -0.67
C ARG A 169 -18.38 3.92 0.33
N ALA A 170 -19.43 3.12 0.20
CA ALA A 170 -20.56 3.14 1.13
C ALA A 170 -20.15 2.73 2.56
N ALA A 171 -19.13 1.88 2.70
CA ALA A 171 -18.54 1.49 3.99
C ALA A 171 -17.57 2.55 4.56
N GLY A 172 -17.36 3.67 3.85
CA GLY A 172 -16.46 4.75 4.25
C GLY A 172 -14.99 4.49 3.95
N ALA A 173 -14.66 3.47 3.16
CA ALA A 173 -13.27 3.22 2.75
C ALA A 173 -12.77 4.34 1.83
N ILE A 174 -11.48 4.66 1.97
CA ILE A 174 -10.79 5.64 1.13
C ILE A 174 -10.17 4.88 -0.03
N ILE A 175 -10.42 5.31 -1.26
CA ILE A 175 -9.81 4.69 -2.43
C ILE A 175 -8.44 5.32 -2.64
N LEU A 176 -7.38 4.59 -2.29
CA LEU A 176 -6.00 5.13 -2.36
C LEU A 176 -5.52 5.30 -3.80
N GLY A 177 -5.93 4.41 -4.70
CA GLY A 177 -5.48 4.40 -6.08
C GLY A 177 -5.74 3.06 -6.77
N LYS A 178 -5.01 2.83 -7.86
CA LYS A 178 -5.04 1.63 -8.68
C LYS A 178 -3.74 0.87 -8.59
N ASN A 179 -3.81 -0.44 -8.37
CA ASN A 179 -2.65 -1.32 -8.51
C ASN A 179 -2.47 -1.73 -9.96
N ASN A 180 -1.21 -1.77 -10.42
CA ASN A 180 -0.84 -2.33 -11.71
C ASN A 180 -1.39 -3.77 -11.80
N PRO A 181 -2.10 -4.15 -12.87
CA PRO A 181 -2.37 -5.54 -13.14
C PRO A 181 -1.29 -6.03 -14.07
N THR A 182 -1.09 -7.34 -14.12
CA THR A 182 -0.49 -7.84 -15.34
C THR A 182 -1.51 -7.77 -16.49
N GLU A 183 -1.07 -7.29 -17.67
CA GLU A 183 -1.98 -6.74 -18.70
C GLU A 183 -3.09 -7.72 -19.11
N TRP A 184 -4.33 -7.22 -19.18
CA TRP A 184 -5.54 -8.01 -19.46
C TRP A 184 -5.69 -9.26 -18.58
N SER A 185 -5.19 -9.24 -17.35
CA SER A 185 -5.35 -10.32 -16.37
C SER A 185 -4.92 -11.73 -16.85
N ALA A 186 -4.00 -11.83 -17.82
CA ALA A 186 -3.18 -12.97 -18.35
C ALA A 186 -3.60 -13.34 -19.73
N PHE A 187 -4.66 -12.71 -20.19
CA PHE A 187 -5.42 -13.21 -21.29
C PHE A 187 -5.09 -12.49 -22.60
N ARG A 188 -3.90 -11.88 -22.67
CA ARG A 188 -3.41 -11.22 -23.88
C ARG A 188 -2.51 -12.13 -24.71
N ASP A 189 -1.49 -12.70 -24.09
CA ASP A 189 -0.51 -13.58 -24.74
C ASP A 189 0.23 -14.40 -23.68
N ASN A 190 0.69 -15.61 -24.03
CA ASN A 190 1.39 -16.50 -23.10
C ASN A 190 2.80 -16.01 -22.72
N ASN A 191 3.37 -15.07 -23.48
CA ASN A 191 4.72 -14.54 -23.28
C ASN A 191 4.72 -13.18 -22.56
N VAL A 192 3.57 -12.68 -22.11
CA VAL A 192 3.54 -11.44 -21.31
C VAL A 192 4.26 -11.70 -19.98
N PRO A 193 5.32 -10.92 -19.65
CA PRO A 193 5.99 -11.06 -18.37
C PRO A 193 5.01 -10.84 -17.22
N ARG A 194 5.11 -11.68 -16.18
CA ARG A 194 4.25 -11.58 -15.00
C ARG A 194 4.53 -10.27 -14.27
N GLY A 195 3.49 -9.52 -13.88
CA GLY A 195 3.62 -8.19 -13.30
C GLY A 195 3.82 -7.04 -14.30
N TRP A 196 4.00 -7.30 -15.60
CA TRP A 196 4.08 -6.28 -16.64
C TRP A 196 2.72 -5.79 -17.18
N SER A 197 2.61 -4.49 -17.44
CA SER A 197 1.63 -3.92 -18.36
C SER A 197 2.21 -2.77 -19.19
N ALA A 198 1.63 -2.48 -20.36
CA ALA A 198 2.14 -1.40 -21.22
C ALA A 198 2.02 -0.04 -20.53
N ARG A 199 1.00 0.16 -19.71
CA ARG A 199 0.78 1.41 -18.98
C ARG A 199 1.60 1.50 -17.68
N GLY A 200 1.66 0.42 -16.91
CA GLY A 200 2.25 0.42 -15.55
C GLY A 200 3.70 -0.06 -15.48
N GLY A 201 4.25 -0.59 -16.58
CA GLY A 201 5.60 -1.15 -16.60
C GLY A 201 5.67 -2.51 -15.90
N GLN A 202 6.91 -2.96 -15.63
CA GLN A 202 7.21 -4.23 -14.98
C GLN A 202 7.19 -4.05 -13.46
N THR A 203 6.21 -4.65 -12.80
CA THR A 203 6.25 -4.76 -11.33
C THR A 203 7.41 -5.65 -10.90
N LEU A 204 8.13 -5.19 -9.88
CA LEU A 204 9.27 -5.90 -9.29
C LEU A 204 8.89 -6.43 -7.90
N GLN A 205 9.42 -7.60 -7.55
CA GLN A 205 9.14 -8.19 -6.25
C GLN A 205 9.87 -7.43 -5.13
N SER A 206 9.17 -7.13 -4.05
CA SER A 206 9.78 -6.69 -2.79
C SER A 206 9.99 -7.92 -1.92
N VAL A 207 11.22 -8.17 -1.47
CA VAL A 207 11.47 -9.13 -0.39
C VAL A 207 11.75 -8.31 0.87
N CYS A 208 10.82 -8.34 1.83
CA CYS A 208 11.01 -7.77 3.16
C CYS A 208 11.46 -6.28 3.16
N GLY A 209 10.92 -5.46 2.24
CA GLY A 209 11.26 -4.04 2.14
C GLY A 209 12.64 -3.74 1.53
N ILE A 210 13.35 -4.76 1.04
CA ILE A 210 14.61 -4.60 0.31
C ILE A 210 14.32 -4.69 -1.19
N VAL A 211 14.54 -3.57 -1.88
CA VAL A 211 14.67 -3.49 -3.33
C VAL A 211 16.15 -3.61 -3.68
N HIS A 212 16.61 -4.83 -3.99
CA HIS A 212 17.94 -5.02 -4.58
C HIS A 212 17.76 -5.47 -6.02
N GLU A 213 18.17 -4.64 -6.99
CA GLU A 213 18.02 -4.88 -8.43
C GLU A 213 18.56 -6.25 -8.88
N GLU A 214 19.58 -6.77 -8.20
CA GLU A 214 20.25 -8.03 -8.56
C GLU A 214 19.54 -9.29 -8.05
N HIS A 215 18.81 -9.23 -6.92
CA HIS A 215 18.09 -10.38 -6.36
C HIS A 215 16.63 -10.47 -6.86
N VAL A 216 16.09 -9.37 -7.39
CA VAL A 216 14.67 -9.26 -7.76
C VAL A 216 14.38 -9.72 -9.20
N ARG A 217 15.38 -9.74 -10.09
CA ARG A 217 15.21 -10.18 -11.49
C ARG A 217 14.96 -11.69 -11.67
N SER A 218 15.24 -12.50 -10.64
CA SER A 218 15.05 -13.96 -10.67
C SER A 218 13.85 -14.45 -9.85
N ALA A 219 13.20 -13.57 -9.07
CA ALA A 219 12.03 -13.94 -8.29
C ALA A 219 10.78 -13.86 -9.18
N THR A 220 10.15 -15.00 -9.43
CA THR A 220 8.96 -15.06 -10.29
C THR A 220 7.76 -14.50 -9.52
N LEU A 221 7.29 -13.29 -9.85
CA LEU A 221 5.98 -12.83 -9.42
C LEU A 221 4.90 -13.73 -10.02
N CYS A 222 4.03 -14.33 -9.22
CA CYS A 222 2.88 -15.04 -9.78
C CYS A 222 1.81 -14.05 -10.26
N TRP A 223 0.95 -14.45 -11.19
CA TRP A 223 0.04 -13.60 -11.95
C TRP A 223 -1.34 -13.43 -11.27
N SER A 224 -2.27 -12.52 -11.61
CA SER A 224 -2.12 -11.16 -12.22
C SER A 224 -2.11 -10.08 -11.16
N SER A 225 -2.61 -10.39 -9.96
CA SER A 225 -2.72 -9.43 -8.86
C SER A 225 -1.42 -9.38 -8.07
N SER A 226 -0.29 -9.62 -8.74
CA SER A 226 1.08 -9.58 -8.20
C SER A 226 1.33 -8.28 -7.48
N CYS A 227 0.88 -7.18 -8.08
CA CYS A 227 1.15 -5.83 -7.63
C CYS A 227 0.33 -5.46 -6.40
N SER A 228 -0.91 -5.97 -6.28
CA SER A 228 -1.70 -5.86 -5.06
C SER A 228 -1.03 -6.60 -3.89
N ALA A 229 -0.45 -7.78 -4.17
CA ALA A 229 0.31 -8.53 -3.16
C ALA A 229 1.61 -7.83 -2.76
N VAL A 230 2.41 -7.35 -3.72
CA VAL A 230 3.65 -6.62 -3.43
C VAL A 230 3.35 -5.29 -2.71
N ALA A 231 2.29 -4.58 -3.09
CA ALA A 231 1.89 -3.32 -2.45
C ALA A 231 1.60 -3.53 -0.96
N ALA A 232 0.82 -4.55 -0.59
CA ALA A 232 0.56 -4.84 0.81
C ALA A 232 1.79 -5.37 1.55
N ALA A 233 2.57 -6.28 0.96
CA ALA A 233 3.81 -6.79 1.57
C ALA A 233 4.86 -5.69 1.78
N ALA A 234 4.91 -4.68 0.91
CA ALA A 234 5.75 -3.51 1.05
C ALA A 234 5.13 -2.41 1.92
N ASN A 235 4.02 -2.67 2.64
CA ASN A 235 3.31 -1.70 3.47
C ASN A 235 2.92 -0.42 2.70
N LEU A 236 2.52 -0.55 1.43
CA LEU A 236 1.94 0.54 0.63
C LEU A 236 0.42 0.63 0.79
N ALA A 237 -0.20 -0.40 1.37
CA ALA A 237 -1.58 -0.42 1.83
C ALA A 237 -1.75 -1.50 2.91
N ALA A 238 -2.72 -1.34 3.81
CA ALA A 238 -3.10 -2.40 4.76
C ALA A 238 -3.82 -3.57 4.06
N VAL A 239 -4.77 -3.23 3.19
CA VAL A 239 -5.63 -4.18 2.48
C VAL A 239 -5.71 -3.80 1.02
N THR A 240 -5.71 -4.79 0.12
CA THR A 240 -5.85 -4.58 -1.33
C THR A 240 -6.93 -5.49 -1.92
N LEU A 241 -7.58 -5.03 -2.99
CA LEU A 241 -8.50 -5.85 -3.78
C LEU A 241 -7.87 -6.33 -5.07
N GLY A 242 -7.98 -7.64 -5.31
CA GLY A 242 -7.58 -8.31 -6.54
C GLY A 242 -8.73 -9.05 -7.20
N THR A 243 -8.46 -9.61 -8.38
CA THR A 243 -9.41 -10.46 -9.11
C THR A 243 -8.77 -11.80 -9.41
N GLU A 244 -9.54 -12.87 -9.32
CA GLU A 244 -9.09 -14.20 -9.67
C GLU A 244 -10.03 -14.90 -10.65
N THR A 245 -9.43 -15.43 -11.71
CA THR A 245 -10.02 -16.37 -12.65
C THR A 245 -9.43 -17.77 -12.40
N ASP A 246 -8.11 -17.85 -12.28
CA ASP A 246 -7.36 -19.06 -11.94
C ASP A 246 -6.04 -18.64 -11.26
N GLY A 247 -5.93 -18.84 -9.94
CA GLY A 247 -4.73 -18.53 -9.14
C GLY A 247 -4.37 -17.05 -8.99
N SER A 248 -5.10 -16.13 -9.62
CA SER A 248 -4.69 -14.72 -9.76
C SER A 248 -4.70 -13.86 -8.49
N ILE A 249 -5.22 -14.39 -7.37
CA ILE A 249 -5.12 -13.87 -6.01
C ILE A 249 -4.28 -14.84 -5.16
N LEU A 250 -4.57 -16.15 -5.21
CA LEU A 250 -3.93 -17.17 -4.36
C LEU A 250 -2.42 -17.30 -4.61
N CYS A 251 -2.00 -17.26 -5.86
CA CYS A 251 -0.62 -17.47 -6.25
C CYS A 251 0.30 -16.29 -5.91
N PRO A 252 -0.02 -15.02 -6.24
CA PRO A 252 0.87 -13.90 -5.92
C PRO A 252 1.01 -13.67 -4.42
N THR A 253 -0.03 -13.93 -3.64
CA THR A 253 -0.01 -13.76 -2.18
C THR A 253 0.74 -14.87 -1.46
N SER A 254 0.78 -16.10 -2.01
CA SER A 254 1.67 -17.18 -1.51
C SER A 254 3.13 -16.78 -1.56
N LEU A 255 3.52 -16.06 -2.61
CA LEU A 255 4.91 -15.65 -2.83
C LEU A 255 5.32 -14.39 -2.06
N ASN A 256 4.35 -13.71 -1.43
CA ASN A 256 4.57 -12.48 -0.67
C ASN A 256 4.16 -12.62 0.80
N SER A 257 4.00 -13.85 1.30
CA SER A 257 3.67 -14.15 2.72
C SER A 257 2.40 -13.46 3.23
N MET A 258 1.35 -13.41 2.40
CA MET A 258 0.11 -12.71 2.70
C MET A 258 -1.10 -13.63 2.93
N VAL A 259 -2.05 -13.14 3.72
CA VAL A 259 -3.38 -13.73 3.86
C VAL A 259 -4.25 -13.29 2.68
N ARG A 260 -5.02 -14.24 2.12
CA ARG A 260 -5.91 -13.95 1.00
C ARG A 260 -7.14 -14.83 0.98
N ILE A 261 -8.21 -14.30 0.38
CA ILE A 261 -9.46 -15.02 0.18
C ILE A 261 -9.88 -14.87 -1.27
N LYS A 262 -9.94 -16.00 -1.98
CA LYS A 262 -10.69 -16.14 -3.23
C LYS A 262 -12.07 -16.69 -2.89
N PRO A 263 -13.12 -15.85 -2.85
CA PRO A 263 -14.43 -16.32 -2.41
C PRO A 263 -15.06 -17.28 -3.44
N THR A 264 -16.16 -17.92 -3.04
CA THR A 264 -17.05 -18.64 -3.94
C THR A 264 -17.53 -17.70 -5.05
N VAL A 265 -17.52 -18.18 -6.30
CA VAL A 265 -17.99 -17.40 -7.44
C VAL A 265 -19.44 -16.99 -7.20
N GLY A 266 -19.72 -15.68 -7.29
CA GLY A 266 -21.03 -15.10 -7.01
C GLY A 266 -21.18 -14.44 -5.64
N LEU A 267 -20.28 -14.71 -4.67
CA LEU A 267 -20.33 -14.04 -3.36
C LEU A 267 -20.04 -12.53 -3.47
N THR A 268 -19.05 -12.16 -4.30
CA THR A 268 -18.72 -10.77 -4.61
C THR A 268 -19.23 -10.40 -6.00
N SER A 269 -19.75 -9.16 -6.13
CA SER A 269 -20.23 -8.67 -7.41
C SER A 269 -19.07 -8.46 -8.37
N ARG A 270 -19.26 -8.87 -9.63
CA ARG A 270 -18.29 -8.68 -10.72
C ARG A 270 -18.75 -7.63 -11.73
N ALA A 271 -19.90 -7.00 -11.46
CA ALA A 271 -20.41 -5.93 -12.31
C ALA A 271 -19.43 -4.76 -12.28
N GLY A 272 -19.00 -4.30 -13.46
CA GLY A 272 -17.99 -3.25 -13.60
C GLY A 272 -16.54 -3.73 -13.43
N VAL A 273 -16.28 -5.03 -13.45
CA VAL A 273 -14.91 -5.55 -13.53
C VAL A 273 -14.66 -6.00 -14.98
N ILE A 274 -13.51 -5.63 -15.56
CA ILE A 274 -13.11 -6.11 -16.89
C ILE A 274 -12.90 -7.64 -16.79
N PRO A 275 -13.72 -8.46 -17.48
CA PRO A 275 -13.78 -9.89 -17.24
C PRO A 275 -12.74 -10.69 -18.05
N ILE A 276 -12.46 -11.91 -17.60
CA ILE A 276 -11.93 -13.00 -18.44
C ILE A 276 -13.05 -14.02 -18.69
N THR A 277 -13.65 -14.56 -17.62
CA THR A 277 -14.77 -15.50 -17.75
C THR A 277 -15.76 -15.42 -16.58
N PRO A 278 -17.06 -15.24 -16.86
CA PRO A 278 -18.08 -15.16 -15.81
C PRO A 278 -18.25 -16.47 -15.02
N ARG A 279 -17.68 -17.59 -15.48
CA ARG A 279 -17.76 -18.89 -14.80
C ARG A 279 -16.78 -19.01 -13.63
N ARG A 280 -15.66 -18.28 -13.65
CA ARG A 280 -14.60 -18.41 -12.64
C ARG A 280 -14.21 -17.09 -11.98
N ASP A 281 -14.42 -15.97 -12.68
CA ASP A 281 -14.03 -14.66 -12.18
C ASP A 281 -14.70 -14.36 -10.83
N THR A 282 -13.90 -13.87 -9.90
CA THR A 282 -14.35 -13.35 -8.62
C THR A 282 -13.43 -12.25 -8.13
N VAL A 283 -13.96 -11.32 -7.33
CA VAL A 283 -13.17 -10.30 -6.64
C VAL A 283 -12.87 -10.81 -5.24
N GLY A 284 -11.61 -10.77 -4.84
CA GLY A 284 -11.17 -11.18 -3.52
C GLY A 284 -10.22 -10.16 -2.89
N VAL A 285 -9.83 -10.46 -1.66
CA VAL A 285 -9.02 -9.58 -0.83
C VAL A 285 -7.65 -10.20 -0.57
N ALA A 286 -6.64 -9.35 -0.50
CA ALA A 286 -5.31 -9.69 -0.01
C ALA A 286 -4.93 -8.68 1.09
N SER A 287 -4.57 -9.19 2.27
CA SER A 287 -4.09 -8.41 3.42
C SER A 287 -2.76 -8.97 3.88
N ALA A 288 -1.88 -8.10 4.38
CA ALA A 288 -0.61 -8.55 4.92
C ALA A 288 -0.79 -9.22 6.29
N PHE A 289 -1.84 -8.85 7.05
CA PHE A 289 -2.17 -9.38 8.39
C PHE A 289 -3.67 -9.41 8.63
#